data_AF-A0A7S1F612-F1
#
_entry.id   AF-A0A7S1F612-F1
#
_cell.length_a   1.000
_cell.length_b   1.000
_cell.length_c   1.000
_cell.angle_alpha   90.00
_cell.angle_beta   90.00
_cell.angle_gamma   90.00
#
_symmetry.space_group_name_H-M   'P 1'
#
loop_
_entity.id
_entity.type
_entity.pdbx_description
1 polymer ?
#
loop_
_entity_poly.entity_id
_entity_poly.type
_entity_poly.pdbx_seq_one_letter_code
_entity_poly.pdbx_strand_id
1 'polypeptide(L)'
;MVAGVDIFTWYYVFLMFLVFILLAFFTCCFQTEAYKLFPRWGPIVKFDSHNDEGMRINQFLLAQHVQNYRPPEPVPEHTVKYGALGESTWGHCEAPMERVPFVHPTMGEVIMIQGFPATQEKRAHSRTWARDEPYFMKEKGIKQKILTPDDMTGSFVYQQMVP
;
A
#
# COMPACT_ATOMS: atom_id res chain seq x y z
N MET A 1 -37.99 -11.87 55.70
CA MET A 1 -37.70 -12.09 54.26
C MET A 1 -37.50 -10.79 53.46
N VAL A 2 -37.27 -9.63 54.09
CA VAL A 2 -37.11 -8.35 53.36
C VAL A 2 -35.63 -7.96 53.17
N ALA A 3 -34.76 -8.26 54.15
CA ALA A 3 -33.35 -7.87 54.11
C ALA A 3 -32.48 -8.55 53.02
N GLY A 4 -32.96 -9.64 52.42
CA GLY A 4 -32.23 -10.33 51.35
C GLY A 4 -32.30 -9.58 50.02
N VAL A 5 -33.39 -8.86 49.76
CA VAL A 5 -33.63 -8.18 48.48
C VAL A 5 -32.69 -6.99 48.31
N ASP A 6 -32.39 -6.26 49.39
CA ASP A 6 -31.54 -5.07 49.35
C ASP A 6 -30.10 -5.40 48.92
N ILE A 7 -29.53 -6.50 49.41
CA ILE A 7 -28.14 -6.88 49.08
C ILE A 7 -27.98 -7.21 47.60
N PHE A 8 -28.94 -7.96 47.03
CA PHE A 8 -28.93 -8.28 45.61
C PHE A 8 -29.12 -7.01 44.76
N THR A 9 -30.03 -6.11 45.14
CA THR A 9 -30.23 -4.85 44.42
C THR A 9 -28.96 -3.99 44.42
N TRP A 10 -28.30 -3.79 45.57
CA TRP A 10 -27.05 -3.03 45.66
C TRP A 10 -25.92 -3.66 44.85
N TYR A 11 -25.84 -5.00 44.84
CA TYR A 11 -24.87 -5.72 44.01
C TYR A 11 -25.07 -5.44 42.51
N TYR A 12 -26.30 -5.49 41.99
CA TYR A 12 -26.56 -5.19 40.59
C TYR A 12 -26.32 -3.72 40.23
N VAL A 13 -26.65 -2.79 41.13
CA VAL A 13 -26.34 -1.36 40.94
C VAL A 13 -24.83 -1.14 40.84
N PHE A 14 -24.05 -1.79 41.70
CA PHE A 14 -22.59 -1.72 41.66
C PHE A 14 -22.03 -2.30 40.35
N LEU A 15 -22.51 -3.47 39.91
CA LEU A 15 -22.09 -4.08 38.65
C LEU A 15 -22.40 -3.18 37.45
N MET A 16 -23.60 -2.59 37.41
CA MET A 16 -24.00 -1.68 36.35
C MET A 16 -23.09 -0.45 36.29
N PHE A 17 -22.78 0.13 37.45
CA PHE A 17 -21.85 1.26 37.54
C PHE A 17 -20.44 0.90 37.05
N LEU A 18 -19.94 -0.29 37.40
CA LEU A 18 -18.65 -0.79 36.93
C LEU A 18 -18.63 -0.93 35.39
N VAL A 19 -19.68 -1.48 34.80
CA VAL A 19 -19.82 -1.58 33.33
C VAL A 19 -19.78 -0.21 32.67
N PHE A 20 -20.46 0.80 33.22
CA PHE A 20 -20.43 2.16 32.69
C PHE A 20 -19.03 2.79 32.76
N ILE A 21 -18.28 2.57 33.84
CA ILE A 21 -16.88 3.03 33.95
C ILE A 21 -16.02 2.41 32.86
N LEU A 22 -16.14 1.09 32.64
CA LEU A 22 -15.37 0.41 31.60
C LEU A 22 -15.72 0.93 30.20
N LEU A 23 -17.00 1.11 29.89
CA LEU A 23 -17.44 1.68 28.61
C LEU A 23 -16.91 3.10 28.42
N ALA A 24 -16.95 3.95 29.45
CA ALA A 24 -16.41 5.30 29.38
C ALA A 24 -14.89 5.28 29.14
N PHE A 25 -14.16 4.39 29.81
CA PHE A 25 -12.72 4.22 29.61
C PHE A 25 -12.38 3.81 28.18
N PHE A 26 -13.03 2.77 27.64
CA PHE A 26 -12.82 2.34 26.26
C PHE A 26 -13.18 3.44 25.25
N THR A 27 -14.29 4.15 25.47
CA THR A 27 -14.70 5.28 24.61
C THR A 27 -13.65 6.39 24.62
N CYS A 28 -13.10 6.73 25.79
CA CYS A 28 -12.05 7.72 25.92
C CYS A 28 -10.76 7.27 25.21
N CYS A 29 -10.33 6.02 25.39
CA CYS A 29 -9.17 5.44 24.69
C CYS A 29 -9.33 5.45 23.17
N PHE A 30 -10.56 5.26 22.68
CA PHE A 30 -10.86 5.32 21.24
C PHE A 30 -10.80 6.76 20.72
N GLN A 31 -11.47 7.71 21.38
CA GLN A 31 -11.50 9.12 20.97
C GLN A 31 -10.13 9.80 21.04
N THR A 32 -9.33 9.47 22.04
CA THR A 32 -7.96 9.98 22.18
C THR A 32 -6.95 9.26 21.28
N GLU A 33 -7.41 8.24 20.55
CA GLU A 33 -6.57 7.35 19.76
C GLU A 33 -5.35 6.81 20.55
N ALA A 34 -5.50 6.61 21.87
CA ALA A 34 -4.40 6.25 22.77
C ALA A 34 -3.72 4.93 22.35
N TYR A 35 -4.44 4.07 21.64
CA TYR A 35 -3.92 2.85 21.02
C TYR A 35 -2.81 3.10 19.97
N LYS A 36 -2.70 4.32 19.43
CA LYS A 36 -1.62 4.72 18.51
C LYS A 36 -0.32 5.09 19.23
N LEU A 37 -0.37 5.41 20.53
CA LEU A 37 0.81 5.84 21.30
C LEU A 37 1.75 4.67 21.64
N PHE A 38 1.22 3.45 21.77
CA PHE A 38 2.03 2.28 22.05
C PHE A 38 2.57 1.67 20.75
N PRO A 39 3.91 1.49 20.62
CA PRO A 39 4.47 0.85 19.45
C PRO A 39 3.90 -0.58 19.35
N ARG A 40 3.40 -0.94 18.15
CA ARG A 40 2.76 -2.23 17.79
C ARG A 40 1.26 -2.38 18.07
N TRP A 41 0.57 -1.36 18.61
CA TRP A 41 -0.90 -1.39 18.80
C TRP A 41 -1.68 -0.61 17.73
N GLY A 42 -0.97 0.15 16.88
CA GLY A 42 -1.56 0.81 15.72
C GLY A 42 -1.89 -0.16 14.57
N PRO A 43 -2.68 0.30 13.58
CA PRO A 43 -2.94 -0.49 12.37
C PRO A 43 -1.60 -0.91 11.75
N ILE A 44 -1.39 -2.21 11.65
CA ILE A 44 -0.22 -2.75 10.96
C ILE A 44 -0.42 -2.40 9.49
N VAL A 45 0.21 -1.30 9.05
CA VAL A 45 0.36 -0.98 7.64
C VAL A 45 1.38 -1.97 7.10
N LYS A 46 0.90 -3.20 6.83
CA LYS A 46 1.63 -4.09 5.93
C LYS A 46 1.60 -3.39 4.59
N PHE A 47 2.77 -2.95 4.12
CA PHE A 47 2.93 -2.73 2.70
C PHE A 47 2.67 -4.08 2.06
N ASP A 48 1.50 -4.23 1.46
CA ASP A 48 0.98 -5.50 0.95
C ASP A 48 1.63 -5.80 -0.40
N SER A 49 2.95 -5.94 -0.37
CA SER A 49 3.78 -6.56 -1.40
C SER A 49 5.25 -6.42 -0.98
N HIS A 50 6.03 -7.43 -1.28
CA HIS A 50 7.43 -7.17 -1.59
C HIS A 50 7.40 -6.29 -2.84
N ASN A 51 8.21 -5.24 -2.94
CA ASN A 51 8.37 -4.39 -4.13
C ASN A 51 8.92 -5.20 -5.32
N ASP A 52 8.12 -6.18 -5.75
CA ASP A 52 8.38 -7.09 -6.81
C ASP A 52 7.72 -6.53 -8.06
N GLU A 53 8.36 -6.82 -9.18
CA GLU A 53 7.97 -6.34 -10.49
C GLU A 53 6.53 -6.77 -10.84
N GLY A 54 6.09 -7.90 -10.30
CA GLY A 54 4.70 -8.37 -10.39
C GLY A 54 3.67 -7.37 -9.88
N MET A 55 3.95 -6.65 -8.79
CA MET A 55 3.00 -5.63 -8.30
C MET A 55 2.93 -4.44 -9.26
N ARG A 56 4.08 -3.99 -9.78
CA ARG A 56 4.13 -2.87 -10.73
C ARG A 56 3.34 -3.19 -12.01
N ILE A 57 3.48 -4.42 -12.52
CA ILE A 57 2.72 -4.92 -13.67
C ILE A 57 1.22 -4.95 -13.36
N ASN A 58 0.82 -5.47 -12.20
CA ASN A 58 -0.58 -5.52 -11.81
C ASN A 58 -1.21 -4.12 -11.70
N GLN A 59 -0.48 -3.16 -11.12
CA GLN A 59 -0.93 -1.76 -11.05
C GLN A 59 -1.06 -1.14 -12.44
N PHE A 60 -0.12 -1.44 -13.35
CA PHE A 60 -0.18 -0.98 -14.74
C PHE A 60 -1.40 -1.56 -15.47
N LEU A 61 -1.65 -2.87 -15.36
CA LEU A 61 -2.79 -3.55 -15.96
C LEU A 61 -4.12 -3.01 -15.41
N LEU A 62 -4.19 -2.78 -14.09
CA LEU A 62 -5.38 -2.23 -13.45
C LEU A 62 -5.67 -0.81 -13.97
N ALA A 63 -4.63 0.04 -14.07
CA ALA A 63 -4.78 1.38 -14.60
C ALA A 63 -5.24 1.38 -16.06
N GLN A 64 -4.68 0.49 -16.88
CA GLN A 64 -5.12 0.31 -18.27
C GLN A 64 -6.56 -0.20 -18.34
N HIS A 65 -6.96 -1.14 -17.47
CA HIS A 65 -8.33 -1.63 -17.40
C HIS A 65 -9.31 -0.51 -17.01
N VAL A 66 -8.96 0.32 -16.02
CA VAL A 66 -9.79 1.47 -15.60
C VAL A 66 -9.90 2.53 -16.70
N GLN A 67 -8.80 2.81 -17.42
CA GLN A 67 -8.85 3.75 -18.56
C GLN A 67 -9.66 3.21 -19.72
N ASN A 68 -9.58 1.91 -19.98
CA ASN A 68 -10.31 1.24 -21.06
C ASN A 68 -11.70 0.78 -20.61
N TYR A 69 -12.07 1.00 -19.35
CA TYR A 69 -13.38 0.66 -18.83
C TYR A 69 -14.40 1.61 -19.47
N ARG A 70 -14.98 1.15 -20.58
CA ARG A 70 -16.22 1.69 -21.10
C ARG A 70 -17.36 1.07 -20.28
N PRO A 71 -18.27 1.88 -19.70
CA PRO A 71 -19.49 1.33 -19.15
C PRO A 71 -20.17 0.50 -20.25
N PRO A 72 -20.66 -0.71 -19.95
CA PRO A 72 -21.26 -1.56 -20.96
C PRO A 72 -22.47 -0.84 -21.56
N GLU A 73 -22.40 -0.50 -22.85
CA GLU A 73 -23.60 -0.21 -23.62
C GLU A 73 -24.40 -1.52 -23.78
N PRO A 74 -25.74 -1.48 -23.79
CA PRO A 74 -26.54 -2.69 -23.96
C PRO A 74 -26.23 -3.34 -25.32
N VAL A 75 -25.53 -4.47 -25.30
CA VAL A 75 -25.03 -5.13 -26.51
C VAL A 75 -26.14 -6.00 -27.13
N PRO A 76 -26.49 -5.82 -28.42
CA PRO A 76 -27.33 -6.77 -29.16
C PRO A 76 -26.58 -8.07 -29.41
N GLU A 77 -27.31 -9.18 -29.32
CA GLU A 77 -26.81 -10.55 -29.34
C GLU A 77 -26.15 -10.90 -30.69
N HIS A 78 -24.81 -10.98 -30.73
CA HIS A 78 -24.06 -11.46 -31.90
C HIS A 78 -23.36 -12.79 -31.60
N THR A 79 -23.74 -13.82 -32.34
CA THR A 79 -23.19 -15.18 -32.31
C THR A 79 -21.83 -15.24 -33.00
N VAL A 80 -20.74 -15.08 -32.25
CA VAL A 80 -19.39 -15.30 -32.76
C VAL A 80 -18.95 -16.74 -32.48
N LYS A 81 -18.60 -17.48 -33.53
CA LYS A 81 -18.04 -18.84 -33.45
C LYS A 81 -16.56 -18.77 -33.05
N TYR A 82 -16.19 -19.52 -32.01
CA TYR A 82 -14.83 -19.66 -31.49
C TYR A 82 -13.92 -20.39 -32.49
N GLY A 83 -12.72 -19.85 -32.78
CA GLY A 83 -11.64 -20.63 -33.40
C GLY A 83 -10.92 -20.10 -34.66
N ALA A 84 -11.13 -18.86 -35.11
CA ALA A 84 -10.37 -18.28 -36.23
C ALA A 84 -9.58 -17.04 -35.77
N LEU A 85 -8.38 -17.24 -35.23
CA LEU A 85 -7.46 -16.16 -34.88
C LEU A 85 -6.58 -15.82 -36.09
N GLY A 86 -6.86 -14.69 -36.74
CA GLY A 86 -5.98 -14.07 -37.74
C GLY A 86 -4.82 -13.30 -37.09
N GLU A 87 -4.12 -12.47 -37.89
CA GLU A 87 -3.03 -11.60 -37.42
C GLU A 87 -3.47 -10.67 -36.28
N SER A 88 -2.57 -10.38 -35.33
CA SER A 88 -2.88 -9.57 -34.14
C SER A 88 -3.36 -8.18 -34.54
N THR A 89 -4.66 -7.92 -34.38
CA THR A 89 -5.28 -6.61 -34.63
C THR A 89 -4.98 -5.58 -33.53
N TRP A 90 -4.32 -5.98 -32.45
CA TRP A 90 -4.08 -5.14 -31.27
C TRP A 90 -2.69 -4.45 -31.25
N GLY A 91 -1.91 -4.59 -32.32
CA GLY A 91 -0.56 -4.02 -32.43
C GLY A 91 0.52 -4.87 -31.75
N HIS A 92 1.79 -4.49 -31.94
CA HIS A 92 2.95 -5.13 -31.32
C HIS A 92 3.09 -4.61 -29.88
N CYS A 93 3.08 -5.51 -28.90
CA CYS A 93 3.24 -5.14 -27.49
C CYS A 93 4.74 -5.02 -27.19
N GLU A 94 5.29 -3.81 -27.32
CA GLU A 94 6.65 -3.49 -26.90
C GLU A 94 6.65 -3.14 -25.41
N ALA A 95 7.38 -3.91 -24.60
CA ALA A 95 7.53 -3.60 -23.19
C ALA A 95 8.29 -2.26 -23.07
N PRO A 96 7.75 -1.23 -22.39
CA PRO A 96 8.35 0.11 -22.31
C PRO A 96 9.60 0.17 -21.43
N MET A 97 10.24 -0.98 -21.15
CA MET A 97 11.42 -1.13 -20.32
C MET A 97 12.62 -1.62 -21.12
N GLU A 98 12.71 -1.21 -22.38
CA GLU A 98 13.90 -1.52 -23.17
C GLU A 98 15.12 -0.89 -22.48
N ARG A 99 16.06 -1.78 -22.14
CA ARG A 99 17.34 -1.44 -21.52
C ARG A 99 18.30 -1.09 -22.63
N VAL A 100 18.57 0.19 -22.80
CA VAL A 100 19.47 0.66 -23.85
C VAL A 100 20.82 1.03 -23.23
N PRO A 101 21.93 0.45 -23.72
CA PRO A 101 23.25 0.88 -23.29
C PRO A 101 23.46 2.34 -23.68
N PHE A 102 23.88 3.16 -22.73
CA PHE A 102 24.13 4.59 -22.88
C PHE A 102 25.48 4.94 -22.26
N VAL A 103 26.28 5.75 -22.95
CA VAL A 103 27.56 6.21 -22.41
C VAL A 103 27.37 7.56 -21.74
N HIS A 104 27.33 7.58 -20.42
CA HIS A 104 27.20 8.79 -19.62
C HIS A 104 28.57 9.49 -19.49
N PRO A 105 28.67 10.82 -19.68
CA PRO A 105 29.95 11.54 -19.77
C PRO A 105 30.83 11.43 -18.52
N THR A 106 30.23 11.20 -17.34
CA THR A 106 30.95 11.03 -16.06
C THR A 106 30.91 9.61 -15.51
N MET A 107 29.99 8.75 -15.95
CA MET A 107 29.79 7.40 -15.35
C MET A 107 30.21 6.27 -16.30
N GLY A 108 30.57 6.58 -17.55
CA GLY A 108 30.92 5.56 -18.55
C GLY A 108 29.68 4.82 -19.07
N GLU A 109 29.83 3.53 -19.36
CA GLU A 109 28.74 2.68 -19.85
C GLU A 109 27.72 2.41 -18.74
N VAL A 110 26.50 2.91 -18.93
CA VAL A 110 25.35 2.70 -18.04
C VAL A 110 24.17 2.16 -18.84
N ILE A 111 23.27 1.45 -18.17
CA ILE A 111 22.02 1.00 -18.79
C ILE A 111 20.96 2.07 -18.53
N MET A 112 20.47 2.69 -19.60
CA MET A 112 19.34 3.61 -19.54
C MET A 112 18.04 2.83 -19.73
N ILE A 113 17.10 3.01 -18.81
CA ILE A 113 15.74 2.49 -18.97
C ILE A 113 14.93 3.55 -19.71
N GLN A 114 14.45 3.22 -20.91
CA GLN A 114 13.58 4.12 -21.64
C GLN A 114 12.26 4.38 -20.89
N GLY A 115 11.69 5.59 -21.03
CA GLY A 115 10.43 5.95 -20.38
C GLY A 115 10.52 6.24 -18.88
N PHE A 116 11.72 6.24 -18.29
CA PHE A 116 11.92 6.62 -16.89
C PHE A 116 11.49 8.07 -16.54
N PRO A 117 11.69 9.09 -17.41
CA PRO A 117 11.20 10.44 -17.14
C PRO A 117 9.68 10.53 -16.96
N ALA A 118 8.91 9.86 -17.83
CA ALA A 118 7.45 9.78 -17.71
C ALA A 118 7.01 9.06 -16.42
N THR A 119 7.81 8.08 -15.99
CA THR A 119 7.61 7.39 -14.70
C THR A 119 7.85 8.34 -13.53
N GLN A 120 8.91 9.15 -13.57
CA GLN A 120 9.18 10.17 -12.55
C GLN A 120 8.07 11.24 -12.50
N GLU A 121 7.56 11.68 -13.64
CA GLU A 121 6.44 12.62 -13.73
C GLU A 121 5.17 12.04 -13.07
N LYS A 122 4.82 10.79 -13.40
CA LYS A 122 3.69 10.10 -12.76
C LYS A 122 3.87 9.96 -11.25
N ARG A 123 5.09 9.70 -10.76
CA ARG A 123 5.37 9.66 -9.32
C ARG A 123 5.22 11.02 -8.66
N ALA A 124 5.68 12.08 -9.30
CA ALA A 124 5.55 13.44 -8.78
C ALA A 124 4.07 13.84 -8.63
N HIS A 125 3.24 13.52 -9.62
CA HIS A 125 1.85 14.00 -9.70
C HIS A 125 0.79 13.02 -9.20
N SER A 126 1.05 11.70 -9.16
CA SER A 126 0.09 10.71 -8.66
C SER A 126 0.33 10.39 -7.18
N ARG A 127 -0.78 10.29 -6.43
CA ARG A 127 -0.79 9.78 -5.05
C ARG A 127 -0.76 8.25 -4.97
N THR A 128 -1.19 7.56 -6.02
CA THR A 128 -1.28 6.09 -6.05
C THR A 128 -0.01 5.42 -6.54
N TRP A 129 0.90 6.18 -7.16
CA TRP A 129 2.21 5.68 -7.57
C TRP A 129 3.18 5.66 -6.40
N ALA A 130 3.96 4.58 -6.30
CA ALA A 130 4.98 4.42 -5.27
C ALA A 130 6.07 5.51 -5.40
N ARG A 131 6.42 6.12 -4.25
CA ARG A 131 7.45 7.18 -4.10
C ARG A 131 8.53 6.73 -3.13
N ASP A 132 8.99 5.50 -3.32
CA ASP A 132 9.96 4.78 -2.51
C ASP A 132 11.41 4.98 -2.97
N GLU A 133 11.64 5.81 -3.99
CA GLU A 133 13.00 6.15 -4.41
C GLU A 133 13.73 7.00 -3.35
N PRO A 134 15.06 6.86 -3.22
CA PRO A 134 15.86 7.62 -2.26
C PRO A 134 15.62 9.13 -2.34
N TYR A 135 15.34 9.67 -3.53
CA TYR A 135 15.02 11.07 -3.75
C TYR A 135 13.77 11.52 -2.96
N PHE A 136 12.63 10.85 -3.17
CA PHE A 136 11.36 11.19 -2.50
C PHE A 136 11.36 10.80 -1.02
N MET A 137 12.08 9.74 -0.64
CA MET A 137 12.26 9.38 0.77
C MET A 137 13.04 10.47 1.52
N LYS A 138 14.12 10.98 0.93
CA LYS A 138 14.93 12.06 1.51
C LYS A 138 14.12 13.35 1.66
N GLU A 139 13.29 13.70 0.67
CA GLU A 139 12.36 14.84 0.73
C GLU A 139 11.40 14.74 1.93
N LYS A 140 10.91 13.53 2.23
CA LYS A 140 10.03 13.25 3.37
C LYS A 140 10.76 13.07 4.71
N GLY A 141 12.07 13.33 4.76
CA GLY A 141 12.87 13.15 5.98
C GLY A 141 13.08 11.69 6.38
N ILE A 142 12.72 10.74 5.52
CA ILE A 142 12.91 9.31 5.76
C ILE A 142 14.36 8.97 5.46
N LYS A 143 15.13 8.63 6.50
CA LYS A 143 16.52 8.21 6.36
C LYS A 143 16.57 6.71 6.13
N GLN A 144 17.03 6.28 4.94
CA GLN A 144 17.40 4.89 4.74
C GLN A 144 18.64 4.57 5.58
N LYS A 145 18.61 3.48 6.34
CA LYS A 145 19.81 2.95 6.99
C LYS A 145 20.77 2.53 5.89
N ILE A 146 21.96 3.13 5.84
CA ILE A 146 23.01 2.71 4.91
C ILE A 146 23.38 1.28 5.29
N LEU A 147 23.10 0.34 4.38
CA LEU A 147 23.53 -1.04 4.53
C LEU A 147 25.04 -1.07 4.24
N THR A 148 25.85 -1.23 5.28
CA THR A 148 27.27 -1.53 5.13
C THR A 148 27.43 -3.00 4.73
N PRO A 149 28.35 -3.34 3.80
CA PRO A 149 28.59 -4.72 3.37
C PRO A 149 28.87 -5.71 4.51
N ASP A 150 29.35 -5.22 5.66
CA ASP A 150 29.68 -6.02 6.83
C ASP A 150 28.49 -6.37 7.75
N ASP A 151 27.25 -6.02 7.39
CA ASP A 151 26.06 -6.33 8.20
C ASP A 151 25.65 -7.81 8.04
N MET A 152 26.45 -8.73 8.62
CA MET A 152 26.31 -10.19 8.61
C MET A 152 25.09 -10.71 9.40
N THR A 153 24.31 -9.82 10.01
CA THR A 153 23.26 -10.21 10.96
C THR A 153 22.01 -10.79 10.30
N GLY A 154 21.82 -10.61 8.98
CA GLY A 154 20.63 -11.08 8.26
C GLY A 154 19.30 -10.60 8.87
N SER A 155 19.37 -9.58 9.73
CA SER A 155 18.23 -9.11 10.48
C SER A 155 17.35 -8.27 9.57
N PHE A 156 16.05 -8.59 9.51
CA PHE A 156 15.09 -7.78 8.78
C PHE A 156 15.14 -6.34 9.33
N VAL A 157 15.67 -5.42 8.54
CA VAL A 157 15.72 -4.00 8.90
C VAL A 157 14.33 -3.43 8.68
N TYR A 158 13.62 -3.19 9.78
CA TYR A 158 12.36 -2.47 9.74
C TYR A 158 12.66 -0.98 9.58
N GLN A 159 12.05 -0.37 8.56
CA GLN A 159 12.11 1.07 8.34
C GLN A 159 11.42 1.78 9.51
N GLN A 160 12.19 2.43 10.38
CA GLN A 160 11.63 3.28 11.42
C GLN A 160 11.12 4.57 10.78
N MET A 161 9.81 4.81 10.88
CA MET A 161 9.25 6.12 10.60
C MET A 161 9.68 7.06 11.73
N VAL A 162 10.22 8.23 11.34
CA VAL A 162 10.54 9.31 12.27
C VAL A 162 9.22 9.90 12.79
N PRO A 163 9.08 10.15 14.11
CA PRO A 163 7.87 10.75 14.69
C PRO A 163 7.57 12.14 14.15
#